data_AF-A0A183G7C2-F1
#
_entry.id   AF-A0A183G7C2-F1
#
_cell.length_a   1.000
_cell.length_b   1.000
_cell.length_c   1.000
_cell.angle_alpha   90.00
_cell.angle_beta   90.00
_cell.angle_gamma   90.00
#
_symmetry.space_group_name_H-M   'P 1'
#
loop_
_entity.id
_entity.type
_entity.pdbx_description
1 polymer ?
#
loop_
_entity_poly.entity_id
_entity_poly.type
_entity_poly.pdbx_seq_one_letter_code
_entity_poly.pdbx_strand_id
1 'polypeptide(L)' 'MRVKDDRRHLHHLTPSASQAEQMLAGFDCVCGNVGLQLNLTKTMFMRNGQVSDAPLSLKGTNIFECSRYVYLGREVNMTN' A
#
# COMPACT_ATOMS: atom_id res chain seq x y z
N MET A 1 3.41 7.71 -37.66
CA MET A 1 3.10 8.64 -36.56
C MET A 1 3.40 7.92 -35.25
N ARG A 2 4.52 8.22 -34.58
CA ARG A 2 4.81 7.65 -33.25
C ARG A 2 3.90 8.35 -32.26
N VAL A 3 2.86 7.67 -31.79
CA VAL A 3 2.08 8.11 -30.64
C VAL A 3 3.04 8.06 -29.46
N LYS A 4 3.51 9.24 -29.05
CA LYS A 4 4.27 9.40 -27.81
C LYS A 4 3.24 9.18 -26.71
N ASP A 5 3.18 7.96 -26.19
CA ASP A 5 2.34 7.60 -25.06
C ASP A 5 2.73 8.50 -23.89
N ASP A 6 1.86 9.48 -23.63
CA ASP A 6 2.12 10.52 -22.65
C ASP A 6 1.96 9.92 -21.27
N ARG A 7 3.05 9.34 -20.74
CA ARG A 7 3.12 8.78 -19.38
C ARG A 7 2.70 9.76 -18.28
N ARG A 8 2.48 11.05 -18.60
CA ARG A 8 2.04 12.10 -17.67
C ARG A 8 0.68 11.84 -17.02
N HIS A 9 -0.12 10.90 -17.51
CA HIS A 9 -1.43 10.57 -16.94
C HIS A 9 -1.42 9.43 -15.91
N LEU A 10 -0.34 8.63 -15.82
CA LEU A 10 -0.23 7.52 -14.86
C LEU A 10 0.33 7.95 -13.49
N HIS A 11 0.80 9.20 -13.36
CA HIS A 11 1.39 9.72 -12.12
C HIS A 11 0.37 9.91 -10.99
N HIS A 12 -0.93 9.79 -11.27
CA HIS A 12 -2.01 10.01 -10.29
C HIS A 12 -2.74 8.73 -9.81
N LEU A 13 -2.40 7.55 -10.35
CA LEU A 13 -3.07 6.30 -9.98
C LEU A 13 -2.33 5.53 -8.87
N THR A 14 -1.05 5.82 -8.66
CA THR A 14 -0.21 5.22 -7.64
C THR A 14 0.13 6.27 -6.58
N PRO A 15 -0.19 6.04 -5.29
CA PRO A 15 0.22 6.96 -4.24
C PRO A 15 1.74 7.08 -4.18
N SER A 16 2.26 8.30 -4.05
CA SER A 16 3.68 8.50 -3.70
C SER A 16 3.96 7.95 -2.30
N ALA A 17 5.25 7.77 -1.94
CA ALA A 17 5.64 7.34 -0.59
C ALA A 17 5.04 8.25 0.49
N SER A 18 5.09 9.58 0.29
CA SER A 18 4.48 10.56 1.20
C SER A 18 2.95 10.42 1.30
N GLN A 19 2.25 10.14 0.19
CA GLN A 19 0.81 9.89 0.24
C GLN A 19 0.49 8.59 0.96
N ALA A 20 1.26 7.52 0.76
CA ALA A 20 1.08 6.27 1.47
C ALA A 20 1.28 6.44 2.98
N GLU A 21 2.31 7.18 3.41
CA GLU A 21 2.53 7.54 4.81
C GLU A 21 1.36 8.33 5.40
N GLN A 22 0.83 9.31 4.66
CA GLN A 22 -0.36 10.08 5.08
C GLN A 22 -1.61 9.22 5.20
N MET A 23 -1.83 8.29 4.27
CA MET A 23 -2.96 7.35 4.34
C MET A 23 -2.85 6.43 5.56
N LEU A 24 -1.65 5.92 5.85
CA LEU A 24 -1.39 5.08 7.02
C LEU A 24 -1.57 5.86 8.33
N ALA A 25 -1.11 7.11 8.38
CA ALA A 25 -1.32 7.99 9.53
C ALA A 25 -2.82 8.27 9.77
N GLY A 26 -3.57 8.54 8.70
CA GLY A 26 -5.02 8.73 8.77
C GLY A 26 -5.74 7.47 9.25
N PHE A 27 -5.34 6.30 8.75
CA PHE A 27 -5.91 5.02 9.18
C PHE A 27 -5.63 4.74 10.66
N ASP A 28 -4.39 4.90 11.13
CA ASP A 28 -4.04 4.72 12.55
C ASP A 28 -4.85 5.67 13.45
N CYS A 29 -5.04 6.92 13.02
CA CYS A 29 -5.86 7.91 13.72
C CYS A 29 -7.33 7.46 13.85
N VAL A 30 -7.94 7.01 12.74
CA VAL A 30 -9.33 6.54 12.73
C VAL A 30 -9.49 5.27 13.57
N CYS A 31 -8.55 4.33 13.50
CA CYS A 31 -8.52 3.15 14.36
C CYS A 31 -8.45 3.53 15.84
N GLY A 32 -7.64 4.53 16.20
CA GLY A 32 -7.52 5.03 17.56
C GLY A 32 -8.86 5.47 18.17
N ASN A 33 -9.76 6.04 17.36
CA ASN A 33 -11.09 6.47 17.81
C ASN A 33 -12.01 5.31 18.23
N VAL A 34 -11.75 4.09 17.74
CA VAL A 34 -12.50 2.87 18.11
C VAL A 34 -11.70 1.95 19.05
N GLY A 35 -10.59 2.44 19.63
CA GLY A 35 -9.72 1.67 20.53
C GLY A 35 -8.84 0.64 19.82
N LEU A 36 -8.68 0.74 18.50
CA LEU A 36 -7.77 -0.08 17.70
C LEU A 36 -6.48 0.68 17.41
N GLN A 37 -5.39 -0.05 17.13
CA GLN A 37 -4.12 0.55 16.74
C GLN A 37 -3.46 -0.28 15.63
N LEU A 38 -2.79 0.41 14.71
CA LEU A 38 -2.01 -0.25 13.67
C LEU A 38 -0.77 -0.92 14.29
N ASN A 39 -0.58 -2.22 14.02
CA ASN A 39 0.64 -2.92 14.39
C ASN A 39 1.71 -2.71 13.31
N LEU A 40 2.58 -1.72 13.51
CA LEU A 40 3.56 -1.29 12.51
C LEU A 40 4.61 -2.36 12.17
N THR A 41 4.94 -3.27 13.10
CA THR A 41 5.87 -4.38 12.84
C THR A 41 5.27 -5.52 12.03
N LYS A 42 3.94 -5.67 12.07
CA LYS A 42 3.21 -6.65 11.24
C LYS A 42 2.67 -6.05 9.94
N THR A 43 2.62 -4.73 9.85
CA THR A 43 2.15 -4.03 8.65
C THR A 43 3.24 -4.04 7.60
N MET A 44 2.89 -4.46 6.40
CA MET A 44 3.78 -4.44 5.24
C MET A 44 3.02 -3.83 4.08
N PHE A 45 3.70 -3.00 3.28
CA PHE A 45 3.09 -2.37 2.12
C PHE A 45 3.46 -3.12 0.84
N MET A 46 2.58 -3.07 -0.17
CA MET A 46 2.87 -3.64 -1.49
C MET A 46 3.44 -2.56 -2.40
N ARG A 47 4.60 -2.81 -3.01
CA ARG A 47 5.15 -1.93 -4.03
C ARG A 47 4.34 -2.05 -5.32
N ASN A 48 4.01 -0.90 -5.88
CA ASN A 48 3.69 -0.71 -7.28
C ASN A 48 4.95 -0.25 -8.02
N GLY A 49 5.11 -0.59 -9.30
CA GLY A 49 6.36 -0.44 -10.07
C GLY A 49 6.96 0.97 -10.20
N GLN A 50 6.39 1.97 -9.52
CA GLN A 50 6.84 3.36 -9.45
C GLN A 50 7.34 3.80 -8.06
N VAL A 51 7.15 3.00 -6.99
CA VAL A 51 7.60 3.38 -5.64
C VAL A 51 9.08 3.07 -5.44
N SER A 52 9.78 4.02 -4.79
CA SER A 52 11.20 3.94 -4.43
C SER A 52 11.51 2.73 -3.53
N ASP A 53 12.75 2.22 -3.58
CA ASP A 53 13.24 1.14 -2.70
C ASP A 53 13.29 1.51 -1.21
N ALA A 54 12.92 2.73 -0.85
CA ALA A 54 12.92 3.21 0.52
C ALA A 54 11.70 2.66 1.31
N PRO A 55 11.90 2.18 2.56
CA PRO A 55 10.80 1.88 3.47
C PRO A 55 9.92 3.11 3.72
N LEU A 56 8.63 2.89 4.00
CA LEU A 56 7.75 3.96 4.48
C LEU A 56 8.01 4.17 5.97
N SER A 57 7.93 5.41 6.45
CA SER A 57 8.06 5.72 7.87
C SER A 57 6.75 6.25 8.45
N LEU A 58 6.27 5.63 9.51
CA LEU A 58 5.17 6.16 10.31
C LEU A 58 5.61 6.34 11.76
N LYS A 59 5.53 7.58 12.26
CA LYS A 59 5.95 7.94 13.64
C LYS A 59 7.38 7.47 13.94
N GLY A 60 8.27 7.49 12.95
CA GLY A 60 9.67 7.05 13.08
C GLY A 60 9.86 5.53 13.06
N THR A 61 8.80 4.74 12.86
CA THR A 61 8.89 3.28 12.67
C THR A 61 8.83 2.95 11.18
N ASN A 62 9.78 2.15 10.70
CA ASN A 62 9.84 1.72 9.31
C ASN A 62 8.82 0.60 9.03
N ILE A 63 8.07 0.77 7.96
CA ILE A 63 7.13 -0.20 7.39
C ILE A 63 7.77 -0.76 6.13
N PHE A 64 8.05 -2.06 6.15
CA PHE A 64 8.77 -2.73 5.08
C PHE A 64 7.84 -3.18 3.95
N GLU A 65 8.43 -3.35 2.78
CA GLU A 65 7.75 -3.86 1.61
C GLU A 65 7.57 -5.39 1.69
N CYS A 66 6.42 -5.87 1.22
CA CYS A 66 6.17 -7.27 0.90
C CYS A 66 6.22 -7.49 -0.62
N SER A 67 7.20 -8.27 -1.10
CA SER A 67 7.33 -8.60 -2.53
C SER A 67 6.39 -9.71 -3.01
N ARG A 68 5.78 -10.48 -2.10
CA ARG A 68 4.89 -11.59 -2.44
C ARG A 68 3.78 -11.75 -1.41
N TYR A 69 2.53 -11.70 -1.86
CA TYR A 69 1.37 -12.07 -1.07
C TYR A 69 0.91 -13.47 -1.49
N VAL A 70 0.72 -14.38 -0.53
CA VAL A 70 0.16 -15.72 -0.78
C VAL A 70 -1.27 -15.72 -0.28
N TYR A 71 -2.23 -15.69 -1.21
CA TYR A 71 -3.64 -15.93 -0.89
C TYR A 71 -3.85 -17.43 -0.76
N LEU A 72 -4.08 -17.92 0.46
CA LEU A 72 -4.56 -19.28 0.68
C LEU A 72 -6.05 -19.31 0.29
N GLY A 73 -6.33 -19.43 -1.01
CA GLY A 73 -7.68 -19.49 -1.55
C GLY A 73 -8.41 -20.75 -1.07
N ARG A 74 -9.57 -20.58 -0.43
CA ARG A 74 -10.58 -21.66 -0.37
C ARG A 74 -11.20 -21.78 -1.76
N GLU A 75 -11.19 -22.99 -2.30
CA GLU A 75 -12.00 -23.37 -3.46
C GLU A 75 -13.48 -23.25 -3.08
N VAL A 76 -14.16 -22.23 -3.61
CA VAL A 76 -15.61 -22.09 -3.46
C VAL A 76 -16.22 -22.76 -4.68
N ASN A 77 -16.63 -24.02 -4.50
CA ASN A 77 -17.32 -24.77 -5.54
C ASN A 77 -18.69 -24.09 -5.79
N MET A 78 -18.80 -23.38 -6.92
CA MET A 78 -20.06 -22.82 -7.42
C MET A 78 -20.81 -23.86 -8.28
N THR A 79 -21.06 -25.05 -7.75
CA THR A 79 -22.13 -25.90 -8.30
C THR A 79 -23.47 -25.35 -7.86
N ASN A 80 -24.16 -24.68 -8.79
CA ASN A 80 -25.62 -24.62 -8.83
C ASN A 80 -26.08 -25.47 -10.02
#